data_AF-A0AA43JFQ6-F1
#
_entry.id   AF-A0AA43JFQ6-F1
#
_cell.length_a   1.000
_cell.length_b   1.000
_cell.length_c   1.000
_cell.angle_alpha   90.00
_cell.angle_beta   90.00
_cell.angle_gamma   90.00
#
_symmetry.space_group_name_H-M   'P 1'
#
loop_
_entity.id
_entity.type
_entity.pdbx_description
1 polymer ?
#
loop_
_entity_poly.entity_id
_entity_poly.type
_entity_poly.pdbx_seq_one_letter_code
_entity_poly.pdbx_strand_id
1 'polypeptide(L)'
;MLAAALRRLLGPLVRVLLRNGFSYKAFSDVARAVFVEVGMRDFGIPGKKQTVSRVAVLTGLSRKEVQRILAARARTGEGGEQRERYNRAARVIAGWVRDREFADNQGEPAALAAEGPGASFAALVRRHSGDVPSRAVLDELLRVGAVQRQEDGRIRLRERAYVPSGSELDKLDILGADAADLIATIDHNLRAGASDPRFQRKVMYDNVPRQSAAAFRALSAERAQQLIEAMDQWLSQHDRDRNPAVHGAGRVRVGLGIYYFEETLQQDSEDK
;
A
#
# COMPACT_ATOMS: atom_id res chain seq x y z
N MET A 1 4.03 4.09 26.16
CA MET A 1 5.08 3.54 25.28
C MET A 1 4.54 3.07 23.92
N LEU A 2 3.55 2.16 23.86
CA LEU A 2 2.99 1.67 22.60
C LEU A 2 2.42 2.78 21.69
N ALA A 3 1.68 3.75 22.24
CA ALA A 3 1.15 4.87 21.47
C ALA A 3 2.24 5.72 20.79
N ALA A 4 3.39 5.90 21.45
CA ALA A 4 4.52 6.64 20.87
C ALA A 4 5.20 5.84 19.76
N ALA A 5 5.36 4.52 19.93
CA ALA A 5 5.86 3.63 18.88
C ALA A 5 4.91 3.61 17.67
N LEU A 6 3.60 3.54 17.91
CA LEU A 6 2.60 3.60 16.86
C LEU A 6 2.66 4.94 16.09
N ARG A 7 2.82 6.07 16.76
CA ARG A 7 3.01 7.37 16.09
C ARG A 7 4.24 7.38 15.18
N ARG A 8 5.35 6.78 15.63
CA ARG A 8 6.58 6.66 14.82
C ARG A 8 6.39 5.78 13.59
N LEU A 9 5.61 4.70 13.69
CA LEU A 9 5.26 3.84 12.55
C LEU A 9 4.27 4.52 11.59
N LEU A 10 3.26 5.21 12.14
CA LEU A 10 2.22 5.83 11.33
C LEU A 10 2.73 7.05 10.54
N GLY A 11 3.70 7.82 11.03
CA GLY A 11 4.19 9.01 10.33
C GLY A 11 4.64 8.73 8.88
N PRO A 12 5.60 7.81 8.66
CA PRO A 12 6.02 7.41 7.32
C PRO A 12 4.90 6.75 6.51
N LEU A 13 4.11 5.85 7.13
CA LEU A 13 3.00 5.19 6.45
C LEU A 13 1.95 6.19 5.94
N VAL A 14 1.49 7.09 6.81
CA VAL A 14 0.52 8.12 6.47
C VAL A 14 1.06 9.04 5.38
N ARG A 15 2.37 9.35 5.37
CA ARG A 15 2.99 10.10 4.26
C ARG A 15 2.84 9.37 2.93
N VAL A 16 3.04 8.05 2.88
CA VAL A 16 2.82 7.23 1.68
C VAL A 16 1.33 7.23 1.30
N LEU A 17 0.44 7.03 2.27
CA LEU A 17 -1.01 7.02 2.06
C LEU A 17 -1.49 8.34 1.45
N LEU A 18 -1.08 9.48 2.02
CA LEU A 18 -1.45 10.81 1.52
C LEU A 18 -0.90 11.07 0.12
N ARG A 19 0.35 10.68 -0.18
CA ARG A 19 0.92 10.77 -1.53
C ARG A 19 0.14 9.96 -2.56
N ASN A 20 -0.50 8.87 -2.13
CA ASN A 20 -1.32 7.99 -2.95
C ASN A 20 -2.83 8.30 -2.89
N GLY A 21 -3.22 9.48 -2.39
CA GLY A 21 -4.64 9.90 -2.33
C GLY A 21 -5.49 9.09 -1.34
N PHE A 22 -4.87 8.33 -0.44
CA PHE A 22 -5.57 7.48 0.51
C PHE A 22 -6.03 8.29 1.72
N SER A 23 -7.34 8.50 1.83
CA SER A 23 -7.91 9.33 2.89
C SER A 23 -7.89 8.65 4.26
N TYR A 24 -7.96 9.46 5.33
CA TYR A 24 -8.11 8.94 6.69
C TYR A 24 -9.30 7.98 6.82
N LYS A 25 -10.43 8.28 6.16
CA LYS A 25 -11.60 7.40 6.17
C LYS A 25 -11.28 6.04 5.56
N ALA A 26 -10.63 6.01 4.39
CA ALA A 26 -10.23 4.76 3.74
C ALA A 26 -9.22 3.97 4.61
N PHE A 27 -8.26 4.67 5.25
CA PHE A 27 -7.36 4.07 6.23
C PHE A 27 -8.10 3.49 7.43
N SER A 28 -9.04 4.23 8.00
CA SER A 28 -9.83 3.76 9.12
C SER A 28 -10.71 2.56 8.74
N ASP A 29 -11.20 2.50 7.50
CA ASP A 29 -11.97 1.36 7.01
C ASP A 29 -11.10 0.10 6.90
N VAL A 30 -9.90 0.21 6.29
CA VAL A 30 -8.92 -0.89 6.24
C VAL A 30 -8.47 -1.30 7.64
N ALA A 31 -8.12 -0.35 8.50
CA ALA A 31 -7.68 -0.63 9.85
C ALA A 31 -8.75 -1.36 10.65
N ARG A 32 -10.02 -0.93 10.58
CA ARG A 32 -11.14 -1.64 11.23
C ARG A 32 -11.28 -3.07 10.72
N ALA A 33 -11.18 -3.28 9.40
CA ALA A 33 -11.21 -4.62 8.82
C ALA A 33 -10.09 -5.50 9.38
N VAL A 34 -8.85 -5.01 9.36
CA VAL A 34 -7.68 -5.72 9.91
C VAL A 34 -7.83 -6.03 11.40
N PHE A 35 -8.35 -5.10 12.21
CA PHE A 35 -8.62 -5.34 13.63
C PHE A 35 -9.62 -6.49 13.86
N VAL A 36 -10.71 -6.52 13.07
CA VAL A 36 -11.69 -7.60 13.14
C VAL A 36 -11.08 -8.93 12.71
N GLU A 37 -10.29 -8.94 11.64
CA GLU A 37 -9.65 -10.14 11.09
C GLU A 37 -8.64 -10.74 12.07
N VAL A 38 -7.72 -9.93 12.57
CA VAL A 38 -6.73 -10.34 13.58
C VAL A 38 -7.43 -10.80 14.86
N GLY A 39 -8.46 -10.06 15.31
CA GLY A 39 -9.27 -10.45 16.46
C GLY A 39 -9.97 -11.80 16.26
N MET A 40 -10.45 -12.09 15.05
CA MET A 40 -11.06 -13.37 14.71
C MET A 40 -10.05 -14.52 14.67
N ARG A 41 -8.89 -14.28 14.05
CA ARG A 41 -7.89 -15.30 13.74
C ARG A 41 -6.97 -15.63 14.92
N ASP A 42 -6.44 -14.60 15.59
CA ASP A 42 -5.26 -14.75 16.46
C ASP A 42 -5.59 -14.70 17.96
N PHE A 43 -6.79 -14.22 18.33
CA PHE A 43 -7.18 -14.00 19.73
C PHE A 43 -8.33 -14.91 20.19
N GLY A 44 -8.49 -16.06 19.53
CA GLY A 44 -9.41 -17.13 19.95
C GLY A 44 -9.03 -17.70 21.32
N ILE A 45 -10.01 -18.23 22.05
CA ILE A 45 -9.72 -19.00 23.28
C ILE A 45 -9.58 -20.47 22.87
N PRO A 46 -8.52 -21.18 23.30
CA PRO A 46 -8.39 -22.61 23.05
C PRO A 46 -9.66 -23.39 23.43
N GLY A 47 -10.15 -24.21 22.50
CA GLY A 47 -11.38 -24.99 22.70
C GLY A 47 -12.69 -24.21 22.60
N LYS A 48 -12.69 -22.90 22.30
CA LYS A 48 -13.92 -22.11 22.10
C LYS A 48 -13.93 -21.47 20.72
N LYS A 49 -15.10 -21.53 20.06
CA LYS A 49 -15.32 -20.79 18.81
C LYS A 49 -15.24 -19.29 19.08
N GLN A 50 -14.47 -18.58 18.27
CA GLN A 50 -14.42 -17.12 18.33
C GLN A 50 -15.76 -16.52 17.90
N THR A 51 -16.24 -15.50 18.62
CA THR A 51 -17.58 -14.91 18.39
C THR A 51 -17.51 -13.42 18.06
N VAL A 52 -18.51 -12.92 17.35
CA VAL A 52 -18.69 -11.49 17.05
C VAL A 52 -18.65 -10.65 18.32
N SER A 53 -19.35 -11.09 19.38
CA SER A 53 -19.40 -10.36 20.66
C SER A 53 -18.02 -10.23 21.30
N ARG A 54 -17.20 -11.28 21.24
CA ARG A 54 -15.84 -11.24 21.78
C ARG A 54 -14.94 -10.33 20.96
N VAL A 55 -15.02 -10.39 19.63
CA VAL A 55 -14.22 -9.50 18.76
C VAL A 55 -14.63 -8.04 18.94
N ALA A 56 -15.93 -7.75 19.12
CA ALA A 56 -16.40 -6.41 19.47
C ALA A 56 -15.75 -5.89 20.77
N VAL A 57 -15.69 -6.73 21.82
CA VAL A 57 -15.02 -6.39 23.09
C VAL A 57 -13.51 -6.17 22.89
N LEU A 58 -12.84 -7.05 22.15
CA LEU A 58 -11.39 -6.97 21.92
C LEU A 58 -10.97 -5.75 21.10
N THR A 59 -11.76 -5.41 20.08
CA THR A 59 -11.43 -4.34 19.13
C THR A 59 -12.00 -2.98 19.53
N GLY A 60 -12.95 -2.94 20.46
CA GLY A 60 -13.72 -1.75 20.80
C GLY A 60 -14.78 -1.36 19.75
N LEU A 61 -14.96 -2.16 18.69
CA LEU A 61 -15.98 -1.93 17.66
C LEU A 61 -17.35 -2.45 18.10
N SER A 62 -18.42 -1.89 17.52
CA SER A 62 -19.77 -2.42 17.79
C SER A 62 -19.98 -3.79 17.16
N ARG A 63 -20.82 -4.64 17.77
CA ARG A 63 -21.20 -5.96 17.19
C ARG A 63 -21.75 -5.84 15.76
N LYS A 64 -22.57 -4.81 15.51
CA LYS A 64 -23.14 -4.51 14.20
C LYS A 64 -22.04 -4.19 13.17
N GLU A 65 -21.02 -3.45 13.58
CA GLU A 65 -19.89 -3.11 12.72
C GLU A 65 -19.00 -4.32 12.42
N VAL A 66 -18.69 -5.14 13.43
CA VAL A 66 -17.97 -6.40 13.24
C VAL A 66 -18.70 -7.31 12.24
N GLN A 67 -20.02 -7.49 12.42
CA GLN A 67 -20.84 -8.27 11.48
C GLN A 67 -20.82 -7.70 10.06
N ARG A 68 -20.95 -6.37 9.93
CA ARG A 68 -20.92 -5.68 8.63
C ARG A 68 -19.59 -5.94 7.89
N ILE A 69 -18.47 -5.84 8.60
CA ILE A 69 -17.13 -6.07 8.06
C ILE A 69 -16.97 -7.52 7.59
N LEU A 70 -17.35 -8.49 8.43
CA LEU A 70 -17.28 -9.92 8.08
C LEU A 70 -18.15 -10.25 6.86
N ALA A 71 -19.36 -9.68 6.79
CA ALA A 71 -20.26 -9.88 5.67
C ALA A 71 -19.76 -9.20 4.39
N ALA A 72 -19.11 -8.04 4.49
CA ALA A 72 -18.50 -7.36 3.34
C ALA A 72 -17.38 -8.20 2.74
N ARG A 73 -16.47 -8.72 3.58
CA ARG A 73 -15.35 -9.59 3.15
C ARG A 73 -15.84 -10.85 2.45
N ALA A 74 -16.89 -11.49 2.98
CA ALA A 74 -17.49 -12.67 2.35
C ALA A 74 -18.03 -12.38 0.94
N ARG A 75 -18.37 -11.12 0.63
CA ARG A 75 -18.85 -10.69 -0.69
C ARG A 75 -17.75 -10.18 -1.62
N THR A 76 -16.72 -9.53 -1.10
CA THR A 76 -15.72 -8.82 -1.93
C THR A 76 -14.42 -9.57 -2.17
N GLY A 77 -14.09 -10.60 -1.37
CA GLY A 77 -12.73 -11.13 -1.33
C GLY A 77 -11.71 -10.06 -0.87
N GLU A 78 -10.47 -10.48 -0.62
CA GLU A 78 -9.40 -9.55 -0.22
C GLU A 78 -9.08 -8.58 -1.38
N GLY A 79 -9.27 -7.26 -1.15
CA GLY A 79 -8.90 -6.19 -2.10
C GLY A 79 -10.04 -5.38 -2.75
N GLY A 80 -11.30 -5.59 -2.37
CA GLY A 80 -12.48 -5.03 -3.06
C GLY A 80 -12.55 -3.50 -3.23
N GLU A 81 -12.30 -2.71 -2.17
CA GLU A 81 -12.58 -1.26 -2.22
C GLU A 81 -11.56 -0.44 -3.04
N GLN A 82 -10.27 -0.79 -2.98
CA GLN A 82 -9.24 -0.17 -3.84
C GLN A 82 -9.41 -0.61 -5.30
N ARG A 83 -9.71 -1.90 -5.53
CA ARG A 83 -10.09 -2.39 -6.86
C ARG A 83 -11.32 -1.65 -7.38
N GLU A 84 -12.27 -1.30 -6.54
CA GLU A 84 -13.50 -0.64 -6.98
C GLU A 84 -13.29 0.83 -7.36
N ARG A 85 -12.45 1.58 -6.65
CA ARG A 85 -12.03 2.94 -7.06
C ARG A 85 -11.17 2.91 -8.32
N TYR A 86 -10.22 1.98 -8.40
CA TYR A 86 -9.42 1.71 -9.61
C TYR A 86 -10.31 1.41 -10.82
N ASN A 87 -11.28 0.52 -10.65
CA ASN A 87 -12.22 0.11 -11.69
C ASN A 87 -13.11 1.29 -12.12
N ARG A 88 -13.47 2.22 -11.20
CA ARG A 88 -14.22 3.44 -11.54
C ARG A 88 -13.44 4.41 -12.44
N ALA A 89 -12.19 4.73 -12.10
CA ALA A 89 -11.34 5.60 -12.94
C ALA A 89 -11.05 4.96 -14.31
N ALA A 90 -10.76 3.65 -14.32
CA ALA A 90 -10.56 2.88 -15.55
C ALA A 90 -11.82 2.86 -16.43
N ARG A 91 -13.03 2.73 -15.84
CA ARG A 91 -14.30 2.81 -16.58
C ARG A 91 -14.53 4.19 -17.19
N VAL A 92 -14.15 5.28 -16.50
CA VAL A 92 -14.27 6.63 -17.05
C VAL A 92 -13.37 6.82 -18.27
N ILE A 93 -12.12 6.35 -18.23
CA ILE A 93 -11.22 6.39 -19.39
C ILE A 93 -11.73 5.48 -20.52
N ALA A 94 -12.16 4.26 -20.21
CA ALA A 94 -12.71 3.34 -21.20
C ALA A 94 -13.98 3.90 -21.86
N GLY A 95 -14.83 4.56 -21.09
CA GLY A 95 -16.00 5.29 -21.57
C GLY A 95 -15.58 6.44 -22.49
N TRP A 96 -14.58 7.24 -22.10
CA TRP A 96 -14.07 8.35 -22.90
C TRP A 96 -13.53 7.91 -24.26
N VAL A 97 -12.92 6.72 -24.33
CA VAL A 97 -12.36 6.16 -25.57
C VAL A 97 -13.41 5.52 -26.47
N ARG A 98 -14.51 4.99 -25.92
CA ARG A 98 -15.46 4.15 -26.67
C ARG A 98 -16.81 4.81 -26.94
N ASP A 99 -17.22 5.75 -26.10
CA ASP A 99 -18.52 6.40 -26.19
C ASP A 99 -18.43 7.59 -27.15
N ARG A 100 -19.11 7.46 -28.30
CA ARG A 100 -19.10 8.46 -29.38
C ARG A 100 -19.60 9.83 -28.93
N GLU A 101 -20.38 9.92 -27.85
CA GLU A 101 -20.81 11.21 -27.30
C GLU A 101 -19.66 12.03 -26.71
N PHE A 102 -18.57 11.36 -26.30
CA PHE A 102 -17.36 12.00 -25.76
C PHE A 102 -16.17 11.96 -26.73
N ALA A 103 -16.44 11.62 -28.00
CA ALA A 103 -15.46 11.64 -29.07
C ALA A 103 -15.55 12.96 -29.87
N ASP A 104 -14.43 13.35 -30.48
CA ASP A 104 -14.37 14.44 -31.43
C ASP A 104 -14.79 14.00 -32.84
N ASN A 105 -14.73 14.93 -33.80
CA ASN A 105 -15.11 14.67 -35.19
C ASN A 105 -14.22 13.64 -35.90
N GLN A 106 -13.08 13.26 -35.31
CA GLN A 106 -12.13 12.28 -35.84
C GLN A 106 -12.33 10.90 -35.17
N GLY A 107 -13.28 10.79 -34.24
CA GLY A 107 -13.54 9.57 -33.48
C GLY A 107 -12.56 9.38 -32.31
N GLU A 108 -11.82 10.42 -31.93
CA GLU A 108 -10.84 10.42 -30.85
C GLU A 108 -11.42 11.02 -29.57
N PRO A 109 -10.92 10.68 -28.36
CA PRO A 109 -11.43 11.25 -27.12
C PRO A 109 -11.35 12.78 -27.12
N ALA A 110 -12.52 13.43 -27.06
CA ALA A 110 -12.61 14.89 -27.10
C ALA A 110 -12.05 15.52 -25.83
N ALA A 111 -11.48 16.72 -25.92
CA ALA A 111 -11.21 17.54 -24.76
C ALA A 111 -12.55 18.06 -24.18
N LEU A 112 -12.87 17.67 -22.95
CA LEU A 112 -14.17 17.94 -22.34
C LEU A 112 -14.09 19.15 -21.40
N ALA A 113 -15.12 19.99 -21.40
CA ALA A 113 -15.31 20.95 -20.32
C ALA A 113 -15.53 20.22 -18.98
N ALA A 114 -15.13 20.82 -17.86
CA ALA A 114 -15.33 20.22 -16.54
C ALA A 114 -16.83 19.95 -16.25
N GLU A 115 -17.68 20.94 -16.57
CA GLU A 115 -19.14 20.89 -16.44
C GLU A 115 -19.78 21.62 -17.62
N GLY A 116 -21.05 21.31 -17.90
CA GLY A 116 -21.84 22.01 -18.92
C GLY A 116 -22.99 21.17 -19.48
N PRO A 117 -23.92 21.79 -20.22
CA PRO A 117 -24.96 21.07 -20.94
C PRO A 117 -24.33 20.27 -22.09
N GLY A 118 -24.49 18.94 -22.07
CA GLY A 118 -23.95 18.03 -23.09
C GLY A 118 -22.69 17.27 -22.64
N ALA A 119 -21.83 16.94 -23.61
CA ALA A 119 -20.60 16.17 -23.39
C ALA A 119 -19.60 16.97 -22.53
N SER A 120 -19.56 16.63 -21.24
CA SER A 120 -18.66 17.21 -20.23
C SER A 120 -18.02 16.11 -19.40
N PHE A 121 -16.92 16.42 -18.72
CA PHE A 121 -16.26 15.47 -17.84
C PHE A 121 -17.20 15.02 -16.70
N ALA A 122 -18.01 15.92 -16.14
CA ALA A 122 -19.03 15.55 -15.17
C ALA A 122 -20.08 14.58 -15.74
N ALA A 123 -20.53 14.78 -16.99
CA ALA A 123 -21.44 13.86 -17.65
C ALA A 123 -20.80 12.48 -17.90
N LEU A 124 -19.53 12.45 -18.31
CA LEU A 124 -18.74 11.23 -18.49
C LEU A 124 -18.60 10.44 -17.18
N VAL A 125 -18.22 11.12 -16.09
CA VAL A 125 -18.09 10.50 -14.76
C VAL A 125 -19.43 9.94 -14.29
N ARG A 126 -20.51 10.73 -14.40
CA ARG A 126 -21.84 10.29 -14.00
C ARG A 126 -22.27 9.03 -14.75
N ARG A 127 -21.96 8.94 -16.05
CA ARG A 127 -22.32 7.79 -16.89
C ARG A 127 -21.50 6.54 -16.57
N HIS A 128 -20.19 6.68 -16.37
CA HIS A 128 -19.27 5.53 -16.33
C HIS A 128 -18.72 5.18 -14.93
N SER A 129 -18.90 6.07 -13.94
CA SER A 129 -18.46 5.89 -12.54
C SER A 129 -19.59 5.94 -11.50
N GLY A 130 -20.83 6.19 -11.90
CA GLY A 130 -21.99 6.26 -11.00
C GLY A 130 -22.00 7.52 -10.12
N ASP A 131 -22.46 7.40 -8.87
CA ASP A 131 -22.71 8.52 -7.95
C ASP A 131 -21.45 9.03 -7.23
N VAL A 132 -20.35 9.21 -7.97
CA VAL A 132 -19.10 9.78 -7.45
C VAL A 132 -19.00 11.23 -7.91
N PRO A 133 -18.60 12.18 -7.03
CA PRO A 133 -18.36 13.56 -7.44
C PRO A 133 -17.34 13.63 -8.59
N SER A 134 -17.72 14.29 -9.69
CA SER A 134 -16.87 14.50 -10.87
C SER A 134 -15.50 15.07 -10.50
N ARG A 135 -15.47 16.04 -9.59
CA ARG A 135 -14.24 16.63 -9.06
C ARG A 135 -13.30 15.59 -8.45
N ALA A 136 -13.81 14.64 -7.67
CA ALA A 136 -12.99 13.62 -7.04
C ALA A 136 -12.35 12.67 -8.06
N VAL A 137 -13.08 12.33 -9.13
CA VAL A 137 -12.53 11.53 -10.23
C VAL A 137 -11.52 12.33 -11.05
N LEU A 138 -11.77 13.63 -11.27
CA LEU A 138 -10.84 14.51 -11.98
C LEU A 138 -9.51 14.66 -11.24
N ASP A 139 -9.57 14.91 -9.94
CA ASP A 139 -8.39 15.06 -9.10
C ASP A 139 -7.54 13.77 -9.14
N GLU A 140 -8.18 12.60 -9.13
CA GLU A 140 -7.51 11.31 -9.23
C GLU A 140 -6.86 11.10 -10.61
N LEU A 141 -7.58 11.38 -11.70
CA LEU A 141 -7.05 11.22 -13.05
C LEU A 141 -5.89 12.20 -13.35
N LEU A 142 -5.91 13.40 -12.76
CA LEU A 142 -4.80 14.35 -12.83
C LEU A 142 -3.59 13.86 -12.03
N ARG A 143 -3.83 13.31 -10.82
CA ARG A 143 -2.79 12.77 -9.94
C ARG A 143 -1.98 11.66 -10.61
N VAL A 144 -2.63 10.76 -11.33
CA VAL A 144 -1.98 9.64 -12.04
C VAL A 144 -1.49 10.01 -13.45
N GLY A 145 -1.64 11.27 -13.86
CA GLY A 145 -1.20 11.74 -15.18
C GLY A 145 -2.04 11.26 -16.37
N ALA A 146 -3.14 10.54 -16.12
CA ALA A 146 -4.00 10.00 -17.17
C ALA A 146 -4.78 11.10 -17.92
N VAL A 147 -5.03 12.25 -17.27
CA VAL A 147 -5.62 13.43 -17.90
C VAL A 147 -4.80 14.69 -17.59
N GLN A 148 -5.04 15.75 -18.34
CA GLN A 148 -4.44 17.07 -18.14
C GLN A 148 -5.49 18.16 -18.30
N ARG A 149 -5.39 19.22 -17.49
CA ARG A 149 -6.11 20.49 -17.74
C ARG A 149 -5.34 21.33 -18.76
N GLN A 150 -6.03 21.73 -19.82
CA GLN A 150 -5.52 22.67 -20.83
C GLN A 150 -5.64 24.12 -20.32
N GLU A 151 -4.97 25.05 -21.00
CA GLU A 151 -4.98 26.48 -20.66
C GLU A 151 -6.39 27.09 -20.75
N ASP A 152 -7.24 26.56 -21.62
CA ASP A 152 -8.64 26.96 -21.78
C ASP A 152 -9.59 26.33 -20.72
N GLY A 153 -9.05 25.58 -19.77
CA GLY A 153 -9.79 24.91 -18.70
C GLY A 153 -10.44 23.58 -19.09
N ARG A 154 -10.28 23.11 -20.34
CA ARG A 154 -10.76 21.79 -20.76
C ARG A 154 -9.86 20.68 -20.24
N ILE A 155 -10.41 19.48 -20.12
CA ILE A 155 -9.73 18.29 -19.62
C ILE A 155 -9.48 17.38 -20.82
N ARG A 156 -8.21 17.07 -21.07
CA ARG A 156 -7.77 16.22 -22.16
C ARG A 156 -7.23 14.89 -21.63
N LEU A 157 -7.62 13.80 -22.26
CA LEU A 157 -7.06 12.48 -21.99
C LEU A 157 -5.62 12.40 -22.53
N ARG A 158 -4.67 11.97 -21.69
CA ARG A 158 -3.26 11.76 -22.05
C ARG A 158 -2.96 10.32 -22.41
N GLU A 159 -3.52 9.38 -21.64
CA GLU A 159 -3.30 7.94 -21.86
C GLU A 159 -4.61 7.24 -22.18
N ARG A 160 -4.63 6.45 -23.26
CA ARG A 160 -5.80 5.69 -23.71
C ARG A 160 -6.11 4.47 -22.83
N ALA A 161 -5.25 4.16 -21.88
CA ALA A 161 -5.43 3.11 -20.89
C ALA A 161 -5.03 3.65 -19.52
N TYR A 162 -5.80 3.33 -18.48
CA TYR A 162 -5.40 3.57 -17.11
C TYR A 162 -4.34 2.53 -16.72
N VAL A 163 -3.06 2.89 -16.81
CA VAL A 163 -1.96 2.00 -16.46
C VAL A 163 -1.14 2.69 -15.37
N PRO A 164 -1.29 2.30 -14.09
CA PRO A 164 -0.25 2.61 -13.10
C PRO A 164 1.06 2.07 -13.67
N SER A 165 2.11 2.90 -13.74
CA SER A 165 3.41 2.39 -14.16
C SER A 165 3.76 1.19 -13.27
N GLY A 166 4.12 0.03 -13.85
CA GLY A 166 4.37 -1.20 -13.08
C GLY A 166 5.30 -0.97 -11.89
N SER A 167 6.27 -0.07 -12.07
CA SER A 167 7.22 0.35 -11.03
C SER A 167 6.60 0.91 -9.74
N GLU A 168 5.40 1.49 -9.77
CA GLU A 168 4.73 2.03 -8.57
C GLU A 168 3.94 0.95 -7.84
N LEU A 169 3.26 0.06 -8.56
CA LEU A 169 2.59 -1.10 -7.98
C LEU A 169 3.61 -2.05 -7.33
N ASP A 170 4.72 -2.32 -8.02
CA ASP A 170 5.81 -3.14 -7.49
C ASP A 170 6.39 -2.55 -6.18
N LYS A 171 6.52 -1.22 -6.11
CA LYS A 171 6.98 -0.53 -4.88
C LYS A 171 5.96 -0.60 -3.74
N LEU A 172 4.67 -0.56 -4.04
CA LEU A 172 3.62 -0.69 -3.03
C LEU A 172 3.51 -2.12 -2.52
N ASP A 173 3.74 -3.11 -3.38
CA ASP A 173 3.82 -4.51 -3.00
C ASP A 173 5.03 -4.77 -2.11
N ILE A 174 6.21 -4.21 -2.44
CA ILE A 174 7.41 -4.24 -1.58
C ILE A 174 7.12 -3.59 -0.23
N LEU A 175 6.49 -2.40 -0.20
CA LEU A 175 6.10 -1.75 1.06
C LEU A 175 5.23 -2.66 1.92
N GLY A 176 4.22 -3.30 1.32
CA GLY A 176 3.31 -4.20 2.01
C GLY A 176 4.01 -5.43 2.56
N ALA A 177 4.82 -6.10 1.74
CA ALA A 177 5.52 -7.33 2.10
C ALA A 177 6.63 -7.10 3.12
N ASP A 178 7.56 -6.18 2.84
CA ASP A 178 8.76 -5.98 3.66
C ASP A 178 8.43 -5.38 5.02
N ALA A 179 7.50 -4.41 5.07
CA ALA A 179 7.08 -3.83 6.33
C ALA A 179 6.34 -4.87 7.20
N ALA A 180 5.51 -5.72 6.58
CA ALA A 180 4.82 -6.80 7.29
C ALA A 180 5.82 -7.83 7.84
N ASP A 181 6.82 -8.25 7.05
CA ASP A 181 7.83 -9.22 7.47
C ASP A 181 8.71 -8.66 8.62
N LEU A 182 9.07 -7.38 8.58
CA LEU A 182 9.80 -6.73 9.66
C LEU A 182 8.96 -6.64 10.94
N ILE A 183 7.70 -6.21 10.84
CA ILE A 183 6.79 -6.14 11.99
C ILE A 183 6.54 -7.53 12.59
N ALA A 184 6.34 -8.56 11.76
CA ALA A 184 6.16 -9.94 12.21
C ALA A 184 7.42 -10.49 12.90
N THR A 185 8.61 -10.11 12.43
CA THR A 185 9.89 -10.45 13.07
C THR A 185 10.01 -9.80 14.45
N ILE A 186 9.61 -8.52 14.57
CA ILE A 186 9.57 -7.81 15.85
C ILE A 186 8.55 -8.46 16.80
N ASP A 187 7.33 -8.77 16.34
CA ASP A 187 6.30 -9.43 17.17
C ASP A 187 6.76 -10.80 17.67
N HIS A 188 7.39 -11.62 16.81
CA HIS A 188 8.00 -12.88 17.23
C HIS A 188 9.04 -12.65 18.32
N ASN A 189 9.98 -11.72 18.12
CA ASN A 189 11.04 -11.43 19.08
C ASN A 189 10.52 -10.89 20.42
N LEU A 190 9.43 -10.12 20.42
CA LEU A 190 8.79 -9.65 21.65
C LEU A 190 8.16 -10.78 22.47
N ARG A 191 7.79 -11.90 21.84
CA ARG A 191 7.13 -13.05 22.49
C ARG A 191 8.07 -14.20 22.79
N ALA A 192 9.06 -14.44 21.94
CA ALA A 192 9.95 -15.61 22.01
C ALA A 192 10.95 -15.57 23.17
N GLY A 193 11.16 -14.40 23.80
CA GLY A 193 12.18 -14.25 24.84
C GLY A 193 13.58 -14.60 24.34
N ALA A 194 14.45 -15.09 25.23
CA ALA A 194 15.85 -15.40 24.89
C ALA A 194 16.04 -16.75 24.17
N SER A 195 15.02 -17.59 24.06
CA SER A 195 15.16 -18.99 23.64
C SER A 195 15.17 -19.20 22.13
N ASP A 196 14.52 -18.32 21.35
CA ASP A 196 14.45 -18.45 19.89
C ASP A 196 14.22 -17.08 19.20
N PRO A 197 15.15 -16.11 19.34
CA PRO A 197 15.02 -14.82 18.66
C PRO A 197 15.36 -14.95 17.17
N ARG A 198 14.52 -14.40 16.31
CA ARG A 198 14.87 -14.15 14.90
C ARG A 198 15.93 -13.05 14.83
N PHE A 199 16.80 -13.14 13.82
CA PHE A 199 17.83 -12.14 13.60
C PHE A 199 17.20 -10.77 13.31
N GLN A 200 17.44 -9.81 14.20
CA GLN A 200 17.02 -8.42 14.06
C GLN A 200 18.10 -7.54 14.68
N ARG A 201 18.95 -6.94 13.83
CA ARG A 201 20.07 -6.10 14.26
C ARG A 201 20.11 -4.83 13.40
N LYS A 202 20.62 -3.75 13.99
CA LYS A 202 20.93 -2.51 13.28
C LYS A 202 22.29 -2.00 13.73
N VAL A 203 22.99 -1.35 12.81
CA VAL A 203 24.14 -0.50 13.11
C VAL A 203 23.72 0.94 12.83
N MET A 204 24.03 1.87 13.74
CA MET A 204 23.59 3.25 13.66
C MET A 204 24.52 4.14 14.49
N TYR A 205 24.91 5.27 13.91
CA TYR A 205 25.59 6.38 14.59
C TYR A 205 24.89 7.67 14.15
N ASP A 206 24.65 8.59 15.08
CA ASP A 206 23.90 9.84 14.86
C ASP A 206 24.80 11.04 14.52
N ASN A 207 26.11 10.92 14.74
CA ASN A 207 27.10 11.97 14.49
C ASN A 207 28.17 11.53 13.48
N VAL A 208 27.74 11.23 12.25
CA VAL A 208 28.63 10.86 11.13
C VAL A 208 28.78 12.04 10.18
N PRO A 209 30.01 12.47 9.83
CA PRO A 209 30.22 13.54 8.85
C PRO A 209 29.58 13.22 7.49
N ARG A 210 29.03 14.24 6.80
CA ARG A 210 28.35 14.06 5.49
C ARG A 210 29.19 13.30 4.46
N GLN A 211 30.49 13.57 4.40
CA GLN A 211 31.43 12.86 3.53
C GLN A 211 31.55 11.37 3.88
N SER A 212 31.57 11.03 5.17
CA SER A 212 31.59 9.66 5.65
C SER A 212 30.26 8.95 5.42
N ALA A 213 29.13 9.67 5.49
CA ALA A 213 27.81 9.13 5.16
C ALA A 213 27.74 8.71 3.68
N ALA A 214 28.29 9.51 2.77
CA ALA A 214 28.37 9.15 1.34
C ALA A 214 29.24 7.90 1.11
N ALA A 215 30.43 7.84 1.74
CA ALA A 215 31.30 6.66 1.66
C ALA A 215 30.64 5.41 2.26
N PHE A 216 29.95 5.56 3.40
CA PHE A 216 29.20 4.48 4.04
C PHE A 216 28.03 4.00 3.18
N ARG A 217 27.33 4.89 2.48
CA ARG A 217 26.26 4.52 1.54
C ARG A 217 26.79 3.60 0.44
N ALA A 218 27.94 3.93 -0.16
CA ALA A 218 28.57 3.09 -1.18
C ALA A 218 29.01 1.73 -0.61
N LEU A 219 29.73 1.75 0.53
CA LEU A 219 30.20 0.52 1.20
C LEU A 219 29.04 -0.40 1.59
N SER A 220 28.01 0.13 2.24
CA SER A 220 26.86 -0.66 2.70
C SER A 220 26.06 -1.23 1.54
N ALA A 221 25.88 -0.50 0.45
CA ALA A 221 25.23 -1.00 -0.76
C ALA A 221 26.00 -2.18 -1.38
N GLU A 222 27.33 -2.05 -1.53
CA GLU A 222 28.18 -3.14 -2.05
C GLU A 222 28.08 -4.40 -1.19
N ARG A 223 28.21 -4.26 0.14
CA ARG A 223 28.15 -5.40 1.07
C ARG A 223 26.75 -6.02 1.15
N ALA A 224 25.69 -5.20 1.11
CA ALA A 224 24.32 -5.69 1.09
C ALA A 224 24.02 -6.47 -0.19
N GLN A 225 24.49 -5.99 -1.34
CA GLN A 225 24.32 -6.67 -2.64
C GLN A 225 25.02 -8.03 -2.63
N GLN A 226 26.30 -8.08 -2.22
CA GLN A 226 27.06 -9.34 -2.09
C GLN A 226 26.34 -10.36 -1.19
N LEU A 227 25.76 -9.89 -0.07
CA LEU A 227 25.03 -10.76 0.85
C LEU A 227 23.71 -11.27 0.26
N ILE A 228 22.91 -10.41 -0.37
CA ILE A 228 21.63 -10.81 -0.98
C ILE A 228 21.87 -11.83 -2.10
N GLU A 229 22.86 -11.61 -2.96
CA GLU A 229 23.21 -12.56 -4.03
C GLU A 229 23.64 -13.91 -3.47
N ALA A 230 24.46 -13.92 -2.42
CA ALA A 230 24.87 -15.15 -1.75
C ALA A 230 23.68 -15.90 -1.12
N MET A 231 22.74 -15.19 -0.50
CA MET A 231 21.54 -15.78 0.10
C MET A 231 20.55 -16.26 -0.96
N ASP A 232 20.35 -15.53 -2.06
CA ASP A 232 19.52 -15.96 -3.19
C ASP A 232 20.09 -17.22 -3.85
N GLN A 233 21.41 -17.25 -4.10
CA GLN A 233 22.07 -18.43 -4.62
C GLN A 233 21.85 -19.65 -3.70
N TRP A 234 22.02 -19.48 -2.39
CA TRP A 234 21.78 -20.55 -1.44
C TRP A 234 20.30 -20.97 -1.39
N LEU A 235 19.36 -20.02 -1.29
CA LEU A 235 17.93 -20.32 -1.23
C LEU A 235 17.41 -20.98 -2.51
N SER A 236 17.86 -20.53 -3.68
CA SER A 236 17.45 -21.12 -4.96
C SER A 236 17.84 -22.59 -5.10
N GLN A 237 18.94 -23.02 -4.47
CA GLN A 237 19.37 -24.43 -4.43
C GLN A 237 18.47 -25.30 -3.53
N HIS A 238 17.82 -24.69 -2.53
CA HIS A 238 16.99 -25.34 -1.52
C HIS A 238 15.48 -25.12 -1.72
N ASP A 239 15.10 -24.22 -2.63
CA ASP A 239 13.72 -23.96 -3.00
C ASP A 239 13.19 -25.10 -3.89
N ARG A 240 12.10 -25.75 -3.46
CA ARG A 240 11.53 -26.90 -4.18
C ARG A 240 10.81 -26.51 -5.47
N ASP A 241 10.40 -25.26 -5.62
CA ASP A 241 9.78 -24.77 -6.86
C ASP A 241 10.86 -24.59 -7.96
N ARG A 242 12.09 -24.22 -7.59
CA ARG A 242 13.25 -24.15 -8.49
C ARG A 242 14.07 -25.43 -8.60
N ASN A 243 14.15 -26.23 -7.53
CA ASN A 243 14.92 -27.48 -7.47
C ASN A 243 14.05 -28.62 -6.92
N PRO A 244 13.27 -29.30 -7.78
CA PRO A 244 12.36 -30.38 -7.36
C PRO A 244 13.04 -31.61 -6.73
N ALA A 245 14.37 -31.74 -6.88
CA ALA A 245 15.15 -32.82 -6.27
C ALA A 245 15.39 -32.62 -4.77
N VAL A 246 15.08 -31.44 -4.22
CA VAL A 246 15.23 -31.16 -2.78
C VAL A 246 14.14 -31.88 -2.00
N HIS A 247 14.56 -32.76 -1.08
CA HIS A 247 13.68 -33.50 -0.18
C HIS A 247 13.61 -32.87 1.22
N GLY A 248 12.49 -33.02 1.91
CA GLY A 248 12.30 -32.51 3.28
C GLY A 248 10.83 -32.43 3.70
N ALA A 249 10.59 -32.26 5.00
CA ALA A 249 9.26 -32.11 5.58
C ALA A 249 8.88 -30.62 5.75
N GLY A 250 7.57 -30.34 5.68
CA GLY A 250 7.02 -28.99 5.91
C GLY A 250 7.25 -28.01 4.75
N ARG A 251 6.77 -26.78 4.92
CA ARG A 251 7.00 -25.64 4.02
C ARG A 251 7.19 -24.40 4.87
N VAL A 252 8.32 -23.71 4.70
CA VAL A 252 8.65 -22.50 5.44
C VAL A 252 8.98 -21.39 4.44
N ARG A 253 8.34 -20.22 4.58
CA ARG A 253 8.77 -19.01 3.89
C ARG A 253 9.86 -18.36 4.73
N VAL A 254 11.06 -18.26 4.17
CA VAL A 254 12.22 -17.58 4.78
C VAL A 254 12.72 -16.51 3.83
N GLY A 255 13.32 -15.45 4.38
CA GLY A 255 13.89 -14.36 3.60
C GLY A 255 14.75 -13.46 4.48
N LEU A 256 15.67 -12.73 3.85
CA LEU A 256 16.51 -11.73 4.49
C LEU A 256 16.26 -10.37 3.82
N GLY A 257 15.60 -9.45 4.54
CA GLY A 257 15.43 -8.07 4.11
C GLY A 257 16.59 -7.20 4.60
N ILE A 258 17.17 -6.40 3.70
CA ILE A 258 18.20 -5.41 4.02
C ILE A 258 17.74 -4.05 3.50
N TYR A 259 17.80 -3.03 4.35
CA TYR A 259 17.42 -1.67 3.97
C TYR A 259 18.41 -0.66 4.53
N TYR A 260 18.71 0.35 3.72
CA TYR A 260 19.50 1.52 4.12
C TYR A 260 18.56 2.63 4.60
N PHE A 261 18.97 3.37 5.63
CA PHE A 261 18.27 4.58 6.09
C PHE A 261 19.28 5.69 6.39
N GLU A 262 18.86 6.93 6.14
CA GLU A 262 19.64 8.13 6.39
C GLU A 262 18.69 9.28 6.71
N GLU A 263 19.03 10.11 7.69
CA GLU A 263 18.28 11.30 8.06
C GLU A 263 19.26 12.47 8.25
N THR A 264 18.94 13.63 7.69
CA THR A 264 19.65 14.86 8.06
C THR A 264 19.03 15.40 9.34
N LEU A 265 19.73 15.23 10.45
CA LEU A 265 19.37 15.87 11.71
C LEU A 265 19.70 17.36 11.60
N GLN A 266 18.74 18.23 11.87
CA GLN A 266 19.02 19.65 12.06
C GLN A 266 19.85 19.77 13.35
N GLN A 267 20.93 20.56 13.33
CA GLN A 267 21.62 20.91 14.57
C GLN A 267 20.60 21.61 15.47
N ASP A 268 20.47 21.16 16.71
CA ASP A 268 19.76 21.91 17.72
C ASP A 268 20.31 23.34 17.67
N SER A 269 19.41 24.29 17.46
CA SER A 269 19.78 25.70 17.57
C SER A 269 20.25 25.85 19.00
N GLU A 270 21.55 26.08 19.22
CA GLU A 270 22.04 26.54 20.51
C GLU A 270 21.28 27.85 20.80
N ASP A 271 20.22 27.75 21.60
CA ASP A 271 19.49 28.89 22.11
C ASP A 271 20.52 29.79 22.82
N LYS A 272 20.67 30.99 22.26
CA LYS A 272 21.35 32.12 22.88
C LYS A 272 20.55 32.66 24.05
#